data_AF-A0A7R8WUD9-F1
#
_entry.id   AF-A0A7R8WUD9-F1
#
_cell.length_a   1.000
_cell.length_b   1.000
_cell.length_c   1.000
_cell.angle_alpha   90.00
_cell.angle_beta   90.00
_cell.angle_gamma   90.00
#
_symmetry.space_group_name_H-M   'P 1'
#
loop_
_entity.id
_entity.type
_entity.pdbx_description
1 polymer ?
#
loop_
_entity_poly.entity_id
_entity_poly.type
_entity_poly.pdbx_seq_one_letter_code
_entity_poly.pdbx_strand_id
1 'polypeptide(L)'
;TCRIPGAPGYEQRIRKFIIEQVQPLVDDIQLDAMGNILALKKGKTDKKVLVAAHMDEISFMVTHIDENGFIRFTTLGGFDPKTLTAQRVIIHGKEDIIGVMGTKPIHVMTAEERNKMPKNTDFFIDTGLPVEKVKELVAIGNPITRERSLIEMGDCVNAKSLDNRVSVFILIETLRALQDQEVPYDIIAAFTVQEEVGLRGAMTAASGIDPDFGIALDVTMAYDLPGAANHEIVSKLGEGTAIKVMDGMTICDYRMVAFMKSVAEKHDIDYQLEVLTAGGTDTAGLQRYAKGGCIA
;
A
#
# COMPACT_ATOMS: atom_id res chain seq x y z
N THR A 1 -2.48 10.37 7.13
CA THR A 1 -2.41 9.65 5.85
C THR A 1 -3.50 8.59 5.72
N CYS A 2 -3.67 7.64 6.66
CA CYS A 2 -4.55 6.46 6.54
C CYS A 2 -6.04 6.71 6.21
N ARG A 3 -6.61 7.84 6.61
CA ARG A 3 -8.03 8.17 6.32
C ARG A 3 -8.25 8.68 4.89
N ILE A 4 -7.21 9.16 4.22
CA ILE A 4 -7.33 9.74 2.87
C ILE A 4 -7.44 8.59 1.88
N PRO A 5 -8.48 8.55 1.03
CA PRO A 5 -8.64 7.47 0.06
C PRO A 5 -7.59 7.59 -1.04
N GLY A 6 -7.10 6.44 -1.50
CA GLY A 6 -6.23 6.34 -2.67
C GLY A 6 -6.28 4.96 -3.28
N ALA A 7 -7.34 4.65 -4.03
CA ALA A 7 -7.40 3.41 -4.81
C ALA A 7 -6.31 3.41 -5.92
N PRO A 8 -5.82 2.26 -6.39
CA PRO A 8 -4.89 2.18 -7.51
C PRO A 8 -5.44 2.90 -8.74
N GLY A 9 -4.69 3.88 -9.25
CA GLY A 9 -5.07 4.79 -10.33
C GLY A 9 -5.87 6.04 -9.91
N TYR A 10 -6.22 6.15 -8.63
CA TYR A 10 -7.02 7.24 -8.04
C TYR A 10 -6.37 7.82 -6.77
N GLU A 11 -5.04 7.96 -6.79
CA GLU A 11 -4.24 8.41 -5.65
C GLU A 11 -4.16 9.95 -5.54
N GLN A 12 -4.98 10.71 -6.28
CA GLN A 12 -4.82 12.17 -6.38
C GLN A 12 -4.98 12.88 -5.03
N ARG A 13 -5.94 12.44 -4.21
CA ARG A 13 -6.22 13.07 -2.90
C ARG A 13 -5.05 12.90 -1.92
N ILE A 14 -4.49 11.70 -1.82
CA ILE A 14 -3.30 11.48 -0.99
C ILE A 14 -2.07 12.15 -1.61
N ARG A 15 -1.86 12.03 -2.92
CA ARG A 15 -0.73 12.64 -3.60
C ARG A 15 -0.65 14.13 -3.30
N LYS A 16 -1.78 14.85 -3.39
CA LYS A 16 -1.86 16.25 -3.01
C LYS A 16 -1.39 16.48 -1.56
N PHE A 17 -1.91 15.70 -0.61
CA PHE A 17 -1.50 15.80 0.79
C PHE A 17 0.02 15.56 0.96
N ILE A 18 0.57 14.53 0.31
CA ILE A 18 2.01 14.21 0.43
C ILE A 18 2.86 15.34 -0.15
N ILE A 19 2.53 15.86 -1.33
CA ILE A 19 3.24 17.01 -1.94
C ILE A 19 3.27 18.18 -0.95
N GLU A 20 2.13 18.53 -0.34
CA GLU A 20 2.05 19.60 0.66
C GLU A 20 2.96 19.36 1.87
N GLN A 21 3.15 18.09 2.29
CA GLN A 21 4.04 17.75 3.41
C GLN A 21 5.52 17.77 3.04
N VAL A 22 5.89 17.32 1.83
CA VAL A 22 7.30 17.11 1.46
C VAL A 22 7.92 18.28 0.71
N GLN A 23 7.13 19.14 0.06
CA GLN A 23 7.60 20.34 -0.65
C GLN A 23 8.57 21.23 0.16
N PRO A 24 8.36 21.50 1.47
CA PRO A 24 9.30 22.31 2.23
C PRO A 24 10.56 21.56 2.69
N LEU A 25 10.64 20.24 2.46
CA LEU A 25 11.69 19.37 3.00
C LEU A 25 12.74 18.96 1.96
N VAL A 26 12.51 19.28 0.68
CA VAL A 26 13.29 18.77 -0.46
C VAL A 26 13.64 19.88 -1.45
N ASP A 27 14.63 19.62 -2.29
CA ASP A 27 15.16 20.59 -3.26
C ASP A 27 14.33 20.65 -4.55
N ASP A 28 13.74 19.52 -4.97
CA ASP A 28 12.87 19.44 -6.16
C ASP A 28 11.77 18.38 -5.99
N ILE A 29 10.63 18.58 -6.66
CA ILE A 29 9.55 17.60 -6.74
C ILE A 29 9.11 17.46 -8.19
N GLN A 30 9.11 16.22 -8.68
CA GLN A 30 8.60 15.87 -9.99
C GLN A 30 7.47 14.86 -9.86
N LEU A 31 6.52 14.94 -10.79
CA LEU A 31 5.54 13.89 -11.02
C LEU A 31 5.87 13.20 -12.33
N ASP A 32 5.96 11.88 -12.31
CA ASP A 32 6.08 11.15 -13.56
C ASP A 32 4.71 10.92 -14.22
N ALA A 33 4.73 10.32 -15.41
CA ALA A 33 3.54 10.10 -16.21
C ALA A 33 2.52 9.14 -15.55
N MET A 34 2.98 8.24 -14.68
CA MET A 34 2.10 7.35 -13.91
C MET A 34 1.49 8.06 -12.69
N GLY A 35 2.15 9.11 -12.22
CA GLY A 35 1.70 9.90 -11.07
C GLY A 35 2.45 9.59 -9.78
N ASN A 36 3.60 8.93 -9.86
CA ASN A 36 4.51 8.84 -8.72
C ASN A 36 4.99 10.24 -8.33
N ILE A 37 5.19 10.48 -7.04
CA ILE A 37 5.91 11.68 -6.57
C ILE A 37 7.38 11.31 -6.45
N LEU A 38 8.26 12.07 -7.09
CA LEU A 38 9.71 11.92 -7.03
C LEU A 38 10.27 13.17 -6.33
N ALA A 39 10.49 13.07 -5.02
CA ALA A 39 10.97 14.16 -4.19
C ALA A 39 12.49 14.04 -3.99
N LEU A 40 13.25 14.99 -4.53
CA LEU A 40 14.71 14.98 -4.54
C LEU A 40 15.27 15.80 -3.39
N LYS A 41 16.05 15.15 -2.52
CA LYS A 41 17.02 15.82 -1.65
C LYS A 41 18.41 15.65 -2.24
N LYS A 42 19.05 16.76 -2.60
CA LYS A 42 20.32 16.79 -3.31
C LYS A 42 21.48 16.45 -2.39
N GLY A 43 22.36 15.58 -2.88
CA GLY A 43 23.58 15.18 -2.21
C GLY A 43 24.84 15.83 -2.77
N LYS A 44 25.99 15.35 -2.29
CA LYS A 44 27.32 15.81 -2.71
C LYS A 44 27.83 15.16 -3.99
N THR A 45 27.26 14.03 -4.38
CA THR A 45 27.65 13.27 -5.58
C THR A 45 26.44 12.92 -6.43
N ASP A 46 26.68 12.45 -7.65
CA ASP A 46 25.66 12.04 -8.62
C ASP A 46 25.11 10.62 -8.39
N LYS A 47 25.59 9.91 -7.38
CA LYS A 47 25.00 8.63 -6.96
C LYS A 47 23.61 8.84 -6.40
N LYS A 48 22.71 7.91 -6.72
CA LYS A 48 21.29 8.01 -6.39
C LYS A 48 20.82 6.86 -5.51
N VAL A 49 20.16 7.22 -4.42
CA VAL A 49 19.40 6.30 -3.56
C VAL A 49 17.92 6.56 -3.78
N LEU A 50 17.19 5.56 -4.27
CA LEU A 50 15.74 5.62 -4.43
C LEU A 50 15.07 4.92 -3.25
N VAL A 51 14.32 5.67 -2.45
CA VAL A 51 13.55 5.15 -1.32
C VAL A 51 12.07 5.20 -1.67
N ALA A 52 11.40 4.05 -1.77
CA ALA A 52 10.03 3.94 -2.25
C ALA A 52 9.05 3.59 -1.12
N ALA A 53 7.86 4.21 -1.14
CA ALA A 53 6.71 3.84 -0.31
C ALA A 53 5.42 4.10 -1.08
N HIS A 54 4.50 3.14 -1.14
CA HIS A 54 3.33 3.28 -2.03
C HIS A 54 2.17 4.05 -1.42
N MET A 55 1.52 4.83 -2.31
CA MET A 55 0.39 5.68 -2.00
C MET A 55 -0.95 5.02 -2.25
N ASP A 56 -1.03 3.92 -2.98
CA ASP A 56 -2.29 3.21 -3.14
C ASP A 56 -2.62 2.35 -1.93
N GLU A 57 -3.88 1.93 -1.85
CA GLU A 57 -4.40 0.96 -0.88
C GLU A 57 -5.25 -0.06 -1.63
N ILE A 58 -5.28 -1.32 -1.19
CA ILE A 58 -6.29 -2.26 -1.68
C ILE A 58 -7.70 -1.65 -1.63
N SER A 59 -8.44 -1.82 -2.71
CA SER A 59 -9.73 -1.14 -2.91
C SER A 59 -10.62 -1.91 -3.89
N PHE A 60 -11.72 -1.31 -4.34
CA PHE A 60 -12.64 -1.92 -5.29
C PHE A 60 -13.02 -0.93 -6.39
N MET A 61 -13.61 -1.44 -7.46
CA MET A 61 -14.11 -0.65 -8.56
C MET A 61 -15.51 -1.09 -8.94
N VAL A 62 -16.42 -0.13 -9.15
CA VAL A 62 -17.79 -0.40 -9.61
C VAL A 62 -17.76 -1.07 -10.98
N THR A 63 -18.41 -2.23 -11.11
CA THR A 63 -18.53 -2.98 -12.37
C THR A 63 -19.94 -2.97 -12.92
N HIS A 64 -20.96 -2.87 -12.06
CA HIS A 64 -22.36 -2.86 -12.47
C HIS A 64 -23.26 -2.23 -11.39
N ILE A 65 -24.37 -1.64 -11.82
CA ILE A 65 -25.45 -1.16 -10.95
C ILE A 65 -26.72 -1.86 -11.43
N ASP A 66 -27.34 -2.64 -10.56
CA ASP A 66 -28.52 -3.41 -10.95
C ASP A 66 -29.82 -2.58 -10.96
N GLU A 67 -30.93 -3.22 -11.33
CA GLU A 67 -32.24 -2.59 -11.42
C GLU A 67 -32.80 -2.08 -10.09
N ASN A 68 -32.31 -2.62 -8.97
CA ASN A 68 -32.70 -2.23 -7.62
C ASN A 68 -31.71 -1.24 -6.98
N GLY A 69 -30.62 -0.88 -7.69
CA GLY A 69 -29.61 0.04 -7.21
C GLY A 69 -28.47 -0.61 -6.40
N PHE A 70 -28.40 -1.94 -6.34
CA PHE A 70 -27.24 -2.61 -5.74
C PHE A 70 -26.04 -2.55 -6.67
N ILE A 71 -24.87 -2.35 -6.06
CA ILE A 71 -23.63 -2.12 -6.79
C ILE A 71 -22.77 -3.37 -6.75
N ARG A 72 -22.38 -3.87 -7.92
CA ARG A 72 -21.36 -4.91 -8.07
C ARG A 72 -20.00 -4.28 -8.29
N PHE A 73 -18.96 -4.99 -7.87
CA PHE A 73 -17.61 -4.50 -7.90
C PHE A 73 -16.60 -5.60 -8.25
N THR A 74 -15.40 -5.17 -8.63
CA THR A 74 -14.19 -6.00 -8.68
C THR A 74 -13.18 -5.47 -7.67
N THR A 75 -12.26 -6.32 -7.22
CA THR A 75 -11.16 -5.90 -6.34
C THR A 75 -10.04 -5.25 -7.15
N LEU A 76 -9.38 -4.27 -6.53
CA LEU A 76 -8.10 -3.72 -6.92
C LEU A 76 -7.12 -4.08 -5.81
N GLY A 77 -6.24 -5.05 -6.07
CA GLY A 77 -5.41 -5.70 -5.06
C GLY A 77 -6.07 -6.92 -4.40
N GLY A 78 -5.37 -7.50 -3.43
CA GLY A 78 -5.73 -8.76 -2.79
C GLY A 78 -6.74 -8.59 -1.64
N PHE A 79 -7.87 -9.31 -1.70
CA PHE A 79 -8.82 -9.41 -0.58
C PHE A 79 -9.17 -10.85 -0.27
N ASP A 80 -9.16 -11.21 1.02
CA ASP A 80 -9.90 -12.38 1.52
C ASP A 80 -11.40 -12.01 1.59
N PRO A 81 -12.28 -12.69 0.84
CA PRO A 81 -13.73 -12.45 0.86
C PRO A 81 -14.35 -12.51 2.25
N LYS A 82 -13.77 -13.28 3.18
CA LYS A 82 -14.25 -13.38 4.58
C LYS A 82 -14.24 -12.02 5.28
N THR A 83 -13.32 -11.14 4.90
CA THR A 83 -13.16 -9.82 5.53
C THR A 83 -14.18 -8.79 5.04
N LEU A 84 -14.99 -9.10 4.01
CA LEU A 84 -15.89 -8.14 3.36
C LEU A 84 -17.26 -8.02 4.05
N THR A 85 -17.69 -9.05 4.79
CA THR A 85 -19.01 -9.08 5.42
C THR A 85 -19.22 -7.89 6.37
N ALA A 86 -20.34 -7.17 6.19
CA ALA A 86 -20.78 -6.06 7.03
C ALA A 86 -19.75 -4.90 7.15
N GLN A 87 -18.85 -4.77 6.17
CA GLN A 87 -17.92 -3.64 6.12
C GLN A 87 -18.61 -2.42 5.48
N ARG A 88 -18.36 -1.24 6.05
CA ARG A 88 -18.70 0.04 5.42
C ARG A 88 -17.64 0.40 4.39
N VAL A 89 -18.07 1.00 3.30
CA VAL A 89 -17.24 1.47 2.20
C VAL A 89 -17.67 2.87 1.77
N ILE A 90 -16.77 3.56 1.08
CA ILE A 90 -17.02 4.86 0.46
C ILE A 90 -16.90 4.65 -1.06
N ILE A 91 -17.96 4.94 -1.80
CA ILE A 91 -17.95 5.01 -3.27
C ILE A 91 -17.61 6.44 -3.65
N HIS A 92 -16.55 6.63 -4.44
CA HIS A 92 -16.10 7.95 -4.88
C HIS A 92 -16.68 8.26 -6.26
N GLY A 93 -17.97 8.57 -6.29
CA GLY A 93 -18.69 8.95 -7.51
C GLY A 93 -18.60 10.44 -7.79
N LYS A 94 -19.72 11.05 -8.26
CA LYS A 94 -19.84 12.51 -8.32
C LYS A 94 -19.61 13.17 -6.95
N GLU A 95 -20.02 12.47 -5.90
CA GLU A 95 -19.72 12.76 -4.51
C GLU A 95 -19.40 11.46 -3.77
N ASP A 96 -18.85 11.58 -2.56
CA ASP A 96 -18.55 10.42 -1.72
C ASP A 96 -19.85 9.90 -1.08
N ILE A 97 -20.15 8.61 -1.29
CA ILE A 97 -21.36 7.96 -0.78
C ILE A 97 -20.96 6.77 0.09
N ILE A 98 -21.58 6.66 1.26
CA ILE A 98 -21.41 5.48 2.11
C ILE A 98 -22.25 4.32 1.58
N GLY A 99 -21.62 3.15 1.52
CA GLY A 99 -22.30 1.88 1.29
C GLY A 99 -21.91 0.84 2.32
N VAL A 100 -22.66 -0.25 2.36
CA VAL A 100 -22.38 -1.44 3.16
C VAL A 100 -22.25 -2.65 2.26
N MET A 101 -21.19 -3.43 2.46
CA MET A 101 -21.01 -4.71 1.80
C MET A 101 -21.96 -5.75 2.37
N GLY A 102 -22.84 -6.26 1.51
CA GLY A 102 -23.80 -7.31 1.79
C GLY A 102 -23.51 -8.59 0.99
N THR A 103 -24.02 -9.71 1.49
CA THR A 103 -24.09 -10.98 0.77
C THR A 103 -25.40 -11.68 1.14
N LYS A 104 -25.71 -12.80 0.49
CA LYS A 104 -26.92 -13.57 0.75
C LYS A 104 -26.97 -13.99 2.24
N PRO A 105 -28.08 -13.77 2.96
CA PRO A 105 -28.17 -14.13 4.37
C PRO A 105 -28.11 -15.65 4.61
N ILE A 106 -27.41 -16.08 5.67
CA ILE A 106 -27.21 -17.51 5.98
C ILE A 106 -28.53 -18.29 6.15
N HIS A 107 -29.55 -17.66 6.71
CA HIS A 107 -30.85 -18.29 6.99
C HIS A 107 -31.61 -18.68 5.71
N VAL A 108 -31.30 -18.06 4.57
CA VAL A 108 -31.91 -18.35 3.26
C VAL A 108 -30.94 -19.07 2.31
N MET A 109 -29.73 -19.38 2.76
CA MET A 109 -28.79 -20.23 2.02
C MET A 109 -29.18 -21.70 2.11
N THR A 110 -28.99 -22.42 1.01
CA THR A 110 -29.05 -23.88 0.95
C THR A 110 -27.87 -24.49 1.72
N ALA A 111 -27.96 -25.77 2.08
CA ALA A 111 -26.87 -26.48 2.76
C ALA A 111 -25.58 -26.49 1.93
N GLU A 112 -25.70 -26.57 0.61
CA GLU A 112 -24.55 -26.53 -0.31
C GLU A 112 -23.88 -25.15 -0.32
N GLU A 113 -24.66 -24.06 -0.37
CA GLU A 113 -24.14 -22.70 -0.33
C GLU A 113 -23.38 -22.41 0.97
N ARG A 114 -23.87 -22.92 2.11
CA ARG A 114 -23.23 -22.74 3.43
C ARG A 114 -21.86 -23.41 3.54
N ASN A 115 -21.64 -24.49 2.79
CA ASN A 115 -20.39 -25.25 2.82
C ASN A 115 -19.35 -24.75 1.82
N LYS A 116 -19.69 -23.78 0.97
CA LYS A 116 -18.76 -23.19 0.00
C LYS A 116 -18.03 -22.01 0.62
N MET A 117 -16.76 -21.85 0.27
CA MET A 117 -16.03 -20.63 0.60
C MET A 117 -16.66 -19.44 -0.14
N PRO A 118 -16.88 -18.30 0.55
CA PRO A 118 -17.39 -17.10 -0.09
C PRO A 118 -16.41 -16.59 -1.15
N LYS A 119 -16.95 -16.06 -2.25
CA LYS A 119 -16.20 -15.42 -3.31
C LYS A 119 -16.51 -13.92 -3.32
N ASN A 120 -15.57 -13.11 -3.83
CA ASN A 120 -15.80 -11.67 -3.98
C ASN A 120 -17.06 -11.36 -4.82
N THR A 121 -17.40 -12.22 -5.78
CA THR A 121 -18.60 -12.09 -6.63
C THR A 121 -19.92 -12.31 -5.88
N ASP A 122 -19.88 -12.92 -4.69
CA ASP A 122 -21.06 -13.17 -3.87
C ASP A 122 -21.50 -11.91 -3.10
N PHE A 123 -20.68 -10.86 -3.13
CA PHE A 123 -20.93 -9.60 -2.46
C PHE A 123 -21.52 -8.54 -3.40
N PHE A 124 -22.20 -7.58 -2.80
CA PHE A 124 -22.70 -6.36 -3.41
C PHE A 124 -22.59 -5.22 -2.39
N ILE A 125 -22.70 -3.99 -2.86
CA ILE A 125 -22.76 -2.81 -1.99
C ILE A 125 -24.17 -2.23 -2.05
N ASP A 126 -24.75 -2.01 -0.88
CA ASP A 126 -26.01 -1.30 -0.68
C ASP A 126 -25.72 0.10 -0.10
N THR A 127 -26.30 1.13 -0.70
CA THR A 127 -26.17 2.53 -0.23
C THR A 127 -27.38 2.99 0.58
N GLY A 128 -28.47 2.23 0.59
CA GLY A 128 -29.76 2.64 1.16
C GLY A 128 -30.45 3.76 0.38
N LEU A 129 -29.94 4.17 -0.79
CA LEU A 129 -30.51 5.23 -1.62
C LEU A 129 -31.47 4.67 -2.68
N PRO A 130 -32.44 5.47 -3.15
CA PRO A 130 -33.26 5.11 -4.32
C PRO A 130 -32.40 4.88 -5.57
N VAL A 131 -32.80 3.94 -6.43
CA VAL A 131 -32.04 3.54 -7.63
C VAL A 131 -31.73 4.70 -8.57
N GLU A 132 -32.65 5.66 -8.71
CA GLU A 132 -32.50 6.87 -9.51
C GLU A 132 -31.34 7.71 -8.99
N LYS A 133 -31.21 7.82 -7.66
CA LYS A 133 -30.12 8.58 -7.03
C LYS A 133 -28.79 7.83 -7.14
N VAL A 134 -28.79 6.51 -6.99
CA VAL A 134 -27.59 5.68 -7.21
C VAL A 134 -27.07 5.88 -8.64
N LYS A 135 -27.93 5.77 -9.65
CA LYS A 135 -27.57 5.95 -11.07
C LYS A 135 -27.16 7.39 -11.42
N GLU A 136 -27.63 8.38 -10.65
CA GLU A 136 -27.20 9.77 -10.81
C GLU A 136 -25.78 9.99 -10.30
N LEU A 137 -25.42 9.39 -9.16
CA LEU A 137 -24.19 9.69 -8.45
C LEU A 137 -23.04 8.70 -8.72
N VAL A 138 -23.36 7.44 -9.04
CA VAL A 138 -22.40 6.34 -9.21
C VAL A 138 -22.36 5.90 -10.66
N ALA A 139 -21.15 5.66 -11.17
CA ALA A 139 -20.89 5.14 -12.50
C ALA A 139 -19.95 3.93 -12.45
N ILE A 140 -20.03 3.08 -13.47
CA ILE A 140 -19.04 2.02 -13.72
C ILE A 140 -17.65 2.64 -13.81
N GLY A 141 -16.67 2.03 -13.14
CA GLY A 141 -15.31 2.54 -13.05
C GLY A 141 -15.03 3.44 -11.84
N ASN A 142 -16.05 3.89 -11.09
CA ASN A 142 -15.79 4.64 -9.86
C ASN A 142 -15.05 3.79 -8.82
N PRO A 143 -14.02 4.33 -8.17
CA PRO A 143 -13.28 3.61 -7.14
C PRO A 143 -14.07 3.60 -5.83
N ILE A 144 -13.80 2.57 -5.03
CA ILE A 144 -14.45 2.31 -3.75
C ILE A 144 -13.35 2.00 -2.72
N THR A 145 -13.33 2.71 -1.60
CA THR A 145 -12.39 2.44 -0.50
C THR A 145 -13.13 1.97 0.75
N ARG A 146 -12.41 1.34 1.69
CA ARG A 146 -13.00 0.99 3.00
C ARG A 146 -13.26 2.24 3.83
N GLU A 147 -14.33 2.24 4.61
CA GLU A 147 -14.59 3.25 5.63
C GLU A 147 -14.09 2.75 6.98
N ARG A 148 -12.93 3.23 7.41
CA ARG A 148 -12.37 3.00 8.75
C ARG A 148 -11.56 4.20 9.21
N SER A 149 -11.75 4.57 10.47
CA SER A 149 -10.89 5.51 11.18
C SER A 149 -9.64 4.81 11.72
N LEU A 150 -8.62 5.61 12.02
CA LEU A 150 -7.52 5.19 12.89
C LEU A 150 -7.98 5.27 14.35
N ILE A 151 -7.68 4.22 15.12
CA ILE A 151 -7.83 4.15 16.58
C ILE A 151 -6.53 3.66 17.21
N GLU A 152 -6.32 4.03 18.47
CA GLU A 152 -5.26 3.50 19.32
C GLU A 152 -5.81 2.33 20.14
N MET A 153 -4.99 1.29 20.33
CA MET A 153 -5.32 0.07 21.06
C MET A 153 -4.10 -0.39 21.86
N GLY A 154 -4.01 0.01 23.13
CA GLY A 154 -2.78 -0.18 23.91
C GLY A 154 -1.62 0.53 23.21
N ASP A 155 -0.52 -0.18 22.99
CA ASP A 155 0.67 0.33 22.30
C ASP A 155 0.59 0.21 20.77
N CYS A 156 -0.57 -0.19 20.24
CA CYS A 156 -0.79 -0.42 18.81
C CYS A 156 -1.77 0.59 18.21
N VAL A 157 -1.76 0.67 16.87
CA VAL A 157 -2.78 1.38 16.09
C VAL A 157 -3.56 0.41 15.22
N ASN A 158 -4.83 0.69 15.00
CA ASN A 158 -5.66 -0.01 14.02
C ASN A 158 -6.29 1.00 13.07
N ALA A 159 -6.11 0.78 11.77
CA ALA A 159 -6.66 1.62 10.72
C ALA A 159 -6.82 0.82 9.43
N LYS A 160 -7.55 1.39 8.46
CA LYS A 160 -7.36 0.99 7.06
C LYS A 160 -6.02 1.50 6.54
N SER A 161 -5.53 0.86 5.48
CA SER A 161 -4.41 1.35 4.68
C SER A 161 -3.12 1.54 5.48
N LEU A 162 -2.89 0.84 6.60
CA LEU A 162 -1.56 0.85 7.22
C LEU A 162 -0.52 0.41 6.18
N ASP A 163 -0.88 -0.62 5.43
CA ASP A 163 -0.38 -0.94 4.10
C ASP A 163 -0.84 0.12 3.07
N ASN A 164 0.03 1.02 2.58
CA ASN A 164 1.40 1.28 3.03
C ASN A 164 1.60 2.74 3.50
N ARG A 165 0.53 3.30 4.08
CA ARG A 165 0.51 4.67 4.62
C ARG A 165 1.44 4.86 5.80
N VAL A 166 1.82 3.78 6.49
CA VAL A 166 2.82 3.85 7.55
C VAL A 166 4.20 4.15 6.98
N SER A 167 4.58 3.50 5.87
CA SER A 167 5.86 3.77 5.21
C SER A 167 5.89 5.13 4.51
N VAL A 168 4.77 5.56 3.93
CA VAL A 168 4.62 6.95 3.46
C VAL A 168 4.91 7.94 4.60
N PHE A 169 4.35 7.69 5.79
CA PHE A 169 4.63 8.51 6.96
C PHE A 169 6.11 8.45 7.37
N ILE A 170 6.70 7.25 7.45
CA ILE A 170 8.13 7.06 7.78
C ILE A 170 9.03 7.80 6.79
N LEU A 171 8.72 7.77 5.49
CA LEU A 171 9.51 8.44 4.47
C LEU A 171 9.41 9.97 4.58
N ILE A 172 8.22 10.51 4.88
CA ILE A 172 8.04 11.93 5.17
C ILE A 172 8.85 12.35 6.40
N GLU A 173 8.81 11.57 7.48
CA GLU A 173 9.57 11.87 8.70
C GLU A 173 11.08 11.69 8.52
N THR A 174 11.50 10.78 7.65
CA THR A 174 12.91 10.65 7.24
C THR A 174 13.38 11.90 6.52
N LEU A 175 12.60 12.43 5.56
CA LEU A 175 12.91 13.70 4.90
C LEU A 175 12.95 14.86 5.90
N ARG A 176 12.02 14.89 6.87
CA ARG A 176 12.01 15.90 7.94
C ARG A 176 13.29 15.85 8.79
N ALA A 177 13.72 14.64 9.18
CA ALA A 177 14.95 14.44 9.93
C ALA A 177 16.20 14.83 9.14
N LEU A 178 16.14 14.73 7.81
CA LEU A 178 17.24 15.07 6.90
C LEU A 178 17.20 16.52 6.42
N GLN A 179 16.18 17.33 6.74
CA GLN A 179 15.96 18.66 6.15
C GLN A 179 17.23 19.53 6.21
N ASP A 180 17.82 19.67 7.40
CA ASP A 180 19.02 20.49 7.64
C ASP A 180 20.33 19.70 7.59
N GLN A 181 20.30 18.48 7.04
CA GLN A 181 21.47 17.61 6.92
C GLN A 181 22.02 17.62 5.50
N GLU A 182 23.35 17.67 5.38
CA GLU A 182 24.02 17.36 4.13
C GLU A 182 24.08 15.84 3.94
N VAL A 183 23.65 15.36 2.77
CA VAL A 183 23.64 13.94 2.43
C VAL A 183 24.72 13.62 1.38
N PRO A 184 25.36 12.44 1.43
CA PRO A 184 26.45 12.11 0.51
C PRO A 184 25.96 11.87 -0.93
N TYR A 185 24.76 11.32 -1.08
CA TYR A 185 24.15 10.89 -2.34
C TYR A 185 22.83 11.62 -2.54
N ASP A 186 22.40 11.75 -3.79
CA ASP A 186 21.05 12.20 -4.09
C ASP A 186 20.06 11.18 -3.51
N ILE A 187 19.13 11.65 -2.68
CA ILE A 187 18.06 10.83 -2.12
C ILE A 187 16.78 11.20 -2.87
N ILE A 188 16.22 10.23 -3.57
CA ILE A 188 14.94 10.35 -4.24
C ILE A 188 13.93 9.59 -3.39
N ALA A 189 13.09 10.33 -2.68
CA ALA A 189 11.93 9.77 -2.01
C ALA A 189 10.80 9.61 -3.04
N ALA A 190 10.55 8.37 -3.44
CA ALA A 190 9.48 8.00 -4.35
C ALA A 190 8.23 7.59 -3.58
N PHE A 191 7.15 8.35 -3.77
CA PHE A 191 5.83 7.94 -3.31
C PHE A 191 5.11 7.32 -4.51
N THR A 192 5.05 5.99 -4.53
CA THR A 192 4.69 5.21 -5.72
C THR A 192 3.18 5.03 -5.85
N VAL A 193 2.70 4.74 -7.06
CA VAL A 193 1.30 4.41 -7.36
C VAL A 193 1.15 2.95 -7.81
N GLN A 194 -0.03 2.38 -7.65
CA GLN A 194 -0.39 1.07 -8.20
C GLN A 194 0.56 -0.07 -7.82
N GLU A 195 1.05 -0.10 -6.58
CA GLU A 195 1.79 -1.24 -6.03
C GLU A 195 0.88 -2.47 -5.98
N GLU A 196 -0.33 -2.28 -5.43
CA GLU A 196 -1.27 -3.34 -5.04
C GLU A 196 -1.80 -4.12 -6.25
N VAL A 197 -1.60 -3.58 -7.45
CA VAL A 197 -2.03 -4.13 -8.74
C VAL A 197 -0.84 -4.48 -9.66
N GLY A 198 0.36 -4.57 -9.09
CA GLY A 198 1.55 -5.13 -9.73
C GLY A 198 2.78 -4.22 -9.77
N LEU A 199 3.09 -3.49 -8.69
CA LEU A 199 4.34 -2.74 -8.50
C LEU A 199 4.59 -1.66 -9.58
N ARG A 200 3.53 -1.18 -10.23
CA ARG A 200 3.66 -0.50 -11.53
C ARG A 200 4.35 0.86 -11.40
N GLY A 201 4.06 1.56 -10.31
CA GLY A 201 4.70 2.83 -9.98
C GLY A 201 6.20 2.68 -9.76
N ALA A 202 6.64 1.67 -9.00
CA ALA A 202 8.07 1.45 -8.80
C ALA A 202 8.83 1.12 -10.08
N MET A 203 8.24 0.35 -10.99
CA MET A 203 8.88 0.04 -12.29
C MET A 203 9.18 1.31 -13.09
N THR A 204 8.23 2.24 -13.13
CA THR A 204 8.38 3.50 -13.87
C THR A 204 9.29 4.49 -13.17
N ALA A 205 9.20 4.61 -11.84
CA ALA A 205 10.12 5.42 -11.05
C ALA A 205 11.57 4.94 -11.22
N ALA A 206 11.83 3.64 -11.11
CA ALA A 206 13.17 3.07 -11.27
C ALA A 206 13.75 3.29 -12.67
N SER A 207 12.95 3.06 -13.72
CA SER A 207 13.38 3.26 -15.10
C SER A 207 13.64 4.74 -15.43
N GLY A 208 12.95 5.68 -14.79
CA GLY A 208 13.14 7.11 -15.00
C GLY A 208 14.32 7.68 -14.23
N ILE A 209 14.55 7.21 -13.01
CA ILE A 209 15.60 7.72 -12.11
C ILE A 209 16.96 7.06 -12.37
N ASP A 210 16.96 5.77 -12.73
CA ASP A 210 18.15 4.93 -12.85
C ASP A 210 19.02 4.94 -11.57
N PRO A 211 18.50 4.42 -10.43
CA PRO A 211 19.17 4.48 -9.14
C PRO A 211 20.26 3.43 -8.95
N ASP A 212 21.31 3.78 -8.22
CA ASP A 212 22.37 2.84 -7.80
C ASP A 212 21.88 1.91 -6.68
N PHE A 213 21.11 2.47 -5.73
CA PHE A 213 20.58 1.77 -4.57
C PHE A 213 19.08 1.98 -4.43
N GLY A 214 18.35 0.91 -4.10
CA GLY A 214 16.91 0.92 -3.91
C GLY A 214 16.56 0.46 -2.50
N ILE A 215 15.62 1.14 -1.85
CA ILE A 215 15.07 0.74 -0.56
C ILE A 215 13.55 0.89 -0.66
N ALA A 216 12.81 -0.22 -0.63
CA ALA A 216 11.35 -0.15 -0.49
C ALA A 216 11.00 -0.24 0.99
N LEU A 217 10.19 0.71 1.44
CA LEU A 217 9.58 0.70 2.76
C LEU A 217 8.18 0.12 2.61
N ASP A 218 7.90 -0.97 3.32
CA ASP A 218 6.62 -1.67 3.24
C ASP A 218 6.21 -2.27 4.58
N VAL A 219 4.97 -2.74 4.65
CA VAL A 219 4.52 -3.58 5.75
C VAL A 219 4.87 -5.05 5.49
N THR A 220 4.88 -5.85 6.54
CA THR A 220 5.01 -7.31 6.44
C THR A 220 3.96 -8.00 7.30
N MET A 221 3.79 -9.30 7.09
CA MET A 221 2.90 -10.13 7.89
C MET A 221 3.53 -10.44 9.24
N ALA A 222 2.90 -9.97 10.31
CA ALA A 222 3.11 -10.50 11.66
C ALA A 222 2.20 -11.72 11.86
N TYR A 223 2.72 -12.93 11.68
CA TYR A 223 1.99 -14.18 11.94
C TYR A 223 2.36 -14.74 13.31
N ASP A 224 2.19 -13.92 14.33
CA ASP A 224 2.37 -14.22 15.76
C ASP A 224 1.03 -14.46 16.47
N LEU A 225 0.04 -14.91 15.70
CA LEU A 225 -1.34 -15.09 16.12
C LEU A 225 -1.58 -16.47 16.78
N PRO A 226 -2.67 -16.64 17.55
CA PRO A 226 -3.00 -17.92 18.16
C PRO A 226 -3.05 -19.07 17.14
N GLY A 227 -2.27 -20.12 17.41
CA GLY A 227 -2.19 -21.30 16.55
C GLY A 227 -1.06 -21.28 15.52
N ALA A 228 -0.31 -20.18 15.39
CA ALA A 228 0.87 -20.12 14.53
C ALA A 228 1.98 -21.08 15.03
N ALA A 229 2.48 -21.94 14.14
CA ALA A 229 3.68 -22.72 14.43
C ALA A 229 4.93 -21.83 14.27
N ASN A 230 5.97 -22.07 15.07
CA ASN A 230 7.20 -21.25 15.05
C ASN A 230 7.83 -21.08 13.66
N HIS A 231 7.72 -22.08 12.77
CA HIS A 231 8.29 -22.03 11.42
C HIS A 231 7.40 -21.29 10.40
N GLU A 232 6.16 -20.96 10.78
CA GLU A 232 5.23 -20.16 9.98
C GLU A 232 5.29 -18.67 10.35
N ILE A 233 5.89 -18.33 11.51
CA ILE A 233 6.07 -16.95 11.95
C ILE A 233 7.03 -16.25 10.99
N VAL A 234 6.49 -15.33 10.19
CA VAL A 234 7.26 -14.48 9.28
C VAL A 234 7.96 -13.37 10.05
N SER A 235 7.20 -12.67 10.88
CA SER A 235 7.67 -11.61 11.78
C SER A 235 6.75 -11.55 13.01
N LYS A 236 7.18 -10.82 14.04
CA LYS A 236 6.41 -10.56 15.26
C LYS A 236 6.23 -9.07 15.48
N LEU A 237 5.04 -8.67 15.91
CA LEU A 237 4.75 -7.28 16.25
C LEU A 237 5.52 -6.89 17.51
N GLY A 238 6.29 -5.80 17.44
CA GLY A 238 7.06 -5.26 18.55
C GLY A 238 8.51 -5.76 18.64
N GLU A 239 8.91 -6.76 17.85
CA GLU A 239 10.29 -7.30 17.82
C GLU A 239 11.19 -6.57 16.79
N GLY A 240 10.95 -5.27 16.59
CA GLY A 240 11.75 -4.43 15.70
C GLY A 240 11.38 -4.50 14.22
N THR A 241 12.15 -3.77 13.41
CA THR A 241 11.89 -3.62 11.96
C THR A 241 12.25 -4.89 11.18
N ALA A 242 11.47 -5.21 10.14
CA ALA A 242 11.77 -6.33 9.27
C ALA A 242 12.79 -5.94 8.19
N ILE A 243 13.90 -6.67 8.12
CA ILE A 243 14.84 -6.62 6.99
C ILE A 243 14.48 -7.79 6.06
N LYS A 244 13.96 -7.46 4.88
CA LYS A 244 13.59 -8.45 3.87
C LYS A 244 14.81 -9.16 3.30
N VAL A 245 14.75 -10.48 3.28
CA VAL A 245 15.72 -11.35 2.59
C VAL A 245 15.17 -11.78 1.24
N MET A 246 13.90 -12.16 1.20
CA MET A 246 13.20 -12.48 -0.04
C MET A 246 11.68 -12.34 0.09
N ASP A 247 11.03 -12.13 -1.05
CA ASP A 247 9.61 -12.38 -1.25
C ASP A 247 9.32 -13.21 -2.51
N GLY A 248 8.04 -13.37 -2.89
CA GLY A 248 7.65 -14.09 -4.09
C GLY A 248 8.11 -13.45 -5.41
N MET A 249 8.56 -12.19 -5.38
CA MET A 249 9.02 -11.43 -6.53
C MET A 249 10.49 -10.98 -6.42
N THR A 250 11.15 -11.09 -5.27
CA THR A 250 12.51 -10.57 -5.09
C THR A 250 13.34 -11.46 -4.20
N ILE A 251 14.61 -11.66 -4.58
CA ILE A 251 15.66 -12.05 -3.64
C ILE A 251 16.51 -10.79 -3.47
N CYS A 252 16.55 -10.23 -2.26
CA CYS A 252 17.27 -8.99 -1.99
C CYS A 252 18.78 -9.18 -2.17
N ASP A 253 19.48 -8.14 -2.62
CA ASP A 253 20.92 -8.19 -2.77
C ASP A 253 21.57 -8.46 -1.39
N TYR A 254 22.36 -9.52 -1.30
CA TYR A 254 22.97 -9.94 -0.04
C TYR A 254 23.83 -8.84 0.61
N ARG A 255 24.41 -7.93 -0.18
CA ARG A 255 25.20 -6.80 0.32
C ARG A 255 24.31 -5.75 0.96
N MET A 256 23.13 -5.50 0.39
CA MET A 256 22.14 -4.58 0.98
C MET A 256 21.61 -5.14 2.31
N VAL A 257 21.26 -6.43 2.34
CA VAL A 257 20.83 -7.10 3.57
C VAL A 257 21.92 -7.03 4.64
N ALA A 258 23.18 -7.36 4.29
CA ALA A 258 24.29 -7.26 5.22
C ALA A 258 24.54 -5.82 5.70
N PHE A 259 24.41 -4.85 4.82
CA PHE A 259 24.53 -3.43 5.15
C PHE A 259 23.46 -3.01 6.16
N MET A 260 22.18 -3.28 5.90
CA MET A 260 21.07 -2.92 6.80
C MET A 260 21.23 -3.56 8.19
N LYS A 261 21.63 -4.84 8.24
CA LYS A 261 21.95 -5.51 9.52
C LYS A 261 23.07 -4.81 10.27
N SER A 262 24.16 -4.47 9.57
CA SER A 262 25.31 -3.79 10.20
C SER A 262 24.95 -2.40 10.72
N VAL A 263 24.05 -1.69 10.04
CA VAL A 263 23.54 -0.39 10.49
C VAL A 263 22.68 -0.59 11.73
N ALA A 264 21.77 -1.56 11.73
CA ALA A 264 20.91 -1.85 12.87
C ALA A 264 21.74 -2.22 14.11
N GLU A 265 22.70 -3.13 13.98
CA GLU A 265 23.62 -3.54 15.05
C GLU A 265 24.48 -2.38 15.58
N LYS A 266 24.99 -1.54 14.68
CA LYS A 266 25.81 -0.38 15.06
C LYS A 266 25.01 0.67 15.85
N HIS A 267 23.72 0.79 15.57
CA HIS A 267 22.84 1.81 16.14
C HIS A 267 21.88 1.26 17.21
N ASP A 268 22.05 0.00 17.63
CA ASP A 268 21.21 -0.67 18.63
C ASP A 268 19.72 -0.62 18.27
N ILE A 269 19.42 -0.88 16.99
CA ILE A 269 18.06 -0.94 16.45
C ILE A 269 17.65 -2.40 16.36
N ASP A 270 16.58 -2.76 17.08
CA ASP A 270 15.99 -4.09 17.00
C ASP A 270 15.50 -4.38 15.58
N TYR A 271 15.86 -5.55 15.06
CA TYR A 271 15.45 -6.01 13.74
C TYR A 271 15.19 -7.52 13.72
N GLN A 272 14.40 -7.92 12.75
CA GLN A 272 14.10 -9.31 12.43
C GLN A 272 14.29 -9.56 10.93
N LEU A 273 14.66 -10.78 10.55
CA LEU A 273 14.79 -11.14 9.14
C LEU A 273 13.45 -11.64 8.63
N GLU A 274 13.02 -11.11 7.49
CA GLU A 274 11.79 -11.52 6.83
C GLU A 274 12.09 -12.41 5.62
N VAL A 275 11.46 -13.58 5.60
CA VAL A 275 11.38 -14.46 4.44
C VAL A 275 9.90 -14.70 4.14
N LEU A 276 9.39 -14.09 3.07
CA LEU A 276 7.98 -14.11 2.74
C LEU A 276 7.72 -14.81 1.40
N THR A 277 7.40 -16.10 1.42
CA THR A 277 7.35 -16.91 0.17
C THR A 277 6.26 -16.51 -0.83
N ALA A 278 5.35 -15.59 -0.49
CA ALA A 278 4.27 -15.11 -1.35
C ALA A 278 4.10 -13.58 -1.20
N GLY A 279 3.55 -12.94 -2.23
CA GLY A 279 3.48 -11.47 -2.31
C GLY A 279 4.66 -10.88 -3.07
N GLY A 280 4.70 -9.57 -3.11
CA GLY A 280 5.75 -8.78 -3.73
C GLY A 280 5.77 -7.40 -3.07
N THR A 281 6.84 -6.66 -3.31
CA THR A 281 6.95 -5.25 -2.90
C THR A 281 7.61 -4.48 -4.02
N ASP A 282 7.51 -3.16 -3.95
CA ASP A 282 8.15 -2.24 -4.89
C ASP A 282 9.65 -2.54 -5.11
N THR A 283 10.33 -3.18 -4.14
CA THR A 283 11.71 -3.72 -4.27
C THR A 283 11.93 -4.44 -5.60
N ALA A 284 10.98 -5.27 -6.05
CA ALA A 284 11.11 -6.01 -7.31
C ALA A 284 11.13 -5.07 -8.52
N GLY A 285 10.31 -4.02 -8.48
CA GLY A 285 10.29 -2.95 -9.48
C GLY A 285 11.61 -2.19 -9.49
N LEU A 286 12.11 -1.80 -8.31
CA LEU A 286 13.38 -1.09 -8.16
C LEU A 286 14.56 -1.90 -8.70
N GLN A 287 14.68 -3.16 -8.29
CA GLN A 287 15.78 -4.05 -8.63
C GLN A 287 15.86 -4.32 -10.15
N ARG A 288 14.71 -4.50 -10.82
CA ARG A 288 14.65 -5.01 -12.20
C ARG A 288 14.57 -3.94 -13.29
N TYR A 289 14.06 -2.75 -12.97
CA TYR A 289 13.73 -1.73 -13.98
C TYR A 289 14.68 -0.54 -14.02
N ALA A 290 15.67 -0.47 -13.12
CA ALA A 290 16.85 0.38 -13.30
C ALA A 290 17.72 -0.13 -14.46
N LYS A 291 18.45 0.75 -15.15
CA LYS A 291 19.29 0.39 -16.29
C LYS A 291 20.50 -0.41 -15.81
N GLY A 292 20.46 -1.73 -16.05
CA GLY A 292 21.50 -2.65 -15.58
C GLY A 292 21.21 -3.22 -14.19
N GLY A 293 20.04 -2.94 -13.61
CA GLY A 293 19.61 -3.39 -12.30
C GLY A 293 20.04 -2.45 -11.17
N CYS A 294 19.34 -2.56 -10.04
CA CYS A 294 19.60 -1.76 -8.84
C CYS A 294 20.01 -2.67 -7.67
N ILE A 295 20.91 -2.21 -6.80
CA ILE A 295 21.20 -2.89 -5.54
C ILE A 295 20.05 -2.58 -4.56
N ALA A 296 19.14 -3.53 -4.39
CA ALA A 296 17.94 -3.42 -3.58
C ALA A 296 17.67 -4.72 -2.81
#